data_AF-L7CE12-F1
#
_entry.id   AF-L7CE12-F1
#
_cell.length_a   1.000
_cell.length_b   1.000
_cell.length_c   1.000
_cell.angle_alpha   90.00
_cell.angle_beta   90.00
_cell.angle_gamma   90.00
#
_symmetry.space_group_name_H-M   'P 1'
#
loop_
_entity.id
_entity.type
_entity.pdbx_description
1 polymer ?
#
loop_
_entity_poly.entity_id
_entity_poly.type
_entity_poly.pdbx_seq_one_letter_code
_entity_poly.pdbx_strand_id
1 'polypeptide(L)'
;MRVTPKAKKASVGGLHDGALKVSVHTVPEDGKANKAVIASLAKWLRVSKGRIAIVAGETSRLKTIVVEFKSQDEMNAADAKLRNELL
;
A
#
# COMPACT_ATOMS: atom_id res chain seq x y z
N MET A 1 4.51 -4.82 -3.68
CA MET A 1 4.28 -4.50 -2.25
C MET A 1 4.00 -5.77 -1.48
N ARG A 2 4.44 -5.89 -0.22
CA ARG A 2 4.16 -7.04 0.66
C ARG A 2 3.26 -6.65 1.83
N VAL A 3 2.20 -7.41 2.04
CA VAL A 3 1.20 -7.19 3.10
C VAL A 3 1.43 -8.14 4.26
N THR A 4 1.46 -7.57 5.46
CA THR A 4 1.49 -8.29 6.74
C THR A 4 0.16 -8.06 7.48
N PRO A 5 -0.81 -8.98 7.38
CA PRO A 5 -2.06 -8.88 8.14
C PRO A 5 -1.83 -9.22 9.62
N LYS A 6 -2.84 -8.96 10.47
CA LYS A 6 -2.79 -9.19 11.93
C LYS A 6 -1.57 -8.56 12.61
N ALA A 7 -1.07 -7.44 12.08
CA ALA A 7 0.05 -6.75 12.68
C ALA A 7 -0.36 -6.07 13.99
N LYS A 8 0.57 -6.00 14.96
CA LYS A 8 0.36 -5.27 16.22
C LYS A 8 0.21 -3.76 16.02
N LYS A 9 0.72 -3.22 14.91
CA LYS A 9 0.60 -1.81 14.50
C LYS A 9 0.43 -1.74 12.99
N ALA A 10 -0.48 -0.89 12.51
CA ALA A 10 -0.59 -0.58 11.09
C ALA A 10 0.54 0.38 10.66
N SER A 11 1.18 0.08 9.53
CA SER A 11 2.27 0.90 8.99
C SER A 11 2.41 0.72 7.48
N VAL A 12 2.96 1.73 6.82
CA VAL A 12 3.38 1.71 5.41
C VAL A 12 4.78 2.30 5.38
N GLY A 13 5.73 1.56 4.81
CA GLY A 13 7.14 1.96 4.79
C GLY A 13 8.08 0.79 5.07
N GLY A 14 9.36 1.02 4.77
CA GLY A 14 10.43 0.05 4.80
C GLY A 14 10.41 -0.96 3.65
N LEU A 15 11.58 -1.50 3.39
CA LEU A 15 11.83 -2.53 2.39
C LEU A 15 11.80 -3.93 3.02
N HIS A 16 11.16 -4.88 2.35
CA HIS A 16 11.30 -6.30 2.66
C HIS A 16 11.30 -7.09 1.35
N ASP A 17 12.37 -7.85 1.11
CA ASP A 17 12.59 -8.62 -0.12
C ASP A 17 12.35 -7.80 -1.40
N GLY A 18 12.87 -6.57 -1.46
CA GLY A 18 12.71 -5.69 -2.63
C GLY A 18 11.32 -5.08 -2.80
N ALA A 19 10.41 -5.25 -1.82
CA ALA A 19 9.05 -4.71 -1.89
C ALA A 19 8.72 -3.80 -0.71
N LEU A 20 7.96 -2.73 -0.98
CA LEU A 20 7.37 -1.89 0.06
C LEU A 20 6.55 -2.74 1.02
N LYS A 21 6.82 -2.62 2.33
CA LYS A 21 6.08 -3.31 3.38
C LYS A 21 4.84 -2.52 3.81
N VAL A 22 3.72 -3.22 3.91
CA VAL A 22 2.47 -2.70 4.46
C VAL A 22 1.96 -3.63 5.53
N SER A 23 1.72 -3.11 6.72
CA SER A 23 1.20 -3.85 7.87
C SER A 23 -0.21 -3.35 8.19
N VAL A 24 -1.14 -4.27 8.39
CA VAL A 24 -2.53 -3.95 8.75
C VAL A 24 -3.00 -4.83 9.91
N HIS A 25 -3.85 -4.29 10.78
CA HIS A 25 -4.41 -5.05 11.91
C HIS A 25 -5.43 -6.09 11.47
N THR A 26 -6.09 -5.87 10.33
CA THR A 26 -7.21 -6.67 9.87
C THR A 26 -6.83 -8.13 9.63
N VAL A 27 -7.76 -9.01 10.00
CA VAL A 27 -7.75 -10.42 9.61
C VAL A 27 -7.96 -10.51 8.09
N PRO A 28 -7.25 -11.40 7.38
CA PRO A 28 -7.36 -11.53 5.92
C PRO A 28 -8.60 -12.35 5.52
N GLU A 29 -9.78 -11.86 5.89
CA GLU A 29 -11.08 -12.44 5.55
C GLU A 29 -11.91 -11.45 4.72
N ASP A 30 -12.74 -11.96 3.79
CA ASP A 30 -13.74 -11.21 3.01
C ASP A 30 -13.28 -9.86 2.45
N GLY A 31 -12.06 -9.80 1.91
CA GLY A 31 -11.51 -8.57 1.34
C GLY A 31 -11.26 -7.43 2.34
N LYS A 32 -11.47 -7.63 3.65
CA LYS A 32 -11.24 -6.62 4.70
C LYS A 32 -9.77 -6.22 4.77
N ALA A 33 -8.86 -7.17 4.57
CA ALA A 33 -7.43 -6.87 4.45
C ALA A 33 -7.12 -6.01 3.22
N ASN A 34 -7.75 -6.27 2.07
CA ASN A 34 -7.57 -5.48 0.85
C ASN A 34 -8.03 -4.03 1.07
N LYS A 35 -9.22 -3.83 1.65
CA LYS A 35 -9.75 -2.51 2.01
C LYS A 35 -8.84 -1.77 2.99
N ALA A 36 -8.30 -2.47 3.99
CA ALA A 36 -7.39 -1.87 4.96
C ALA A 36 -6.05 -1.47 4.32
N VAL A 37 -5.51 -2.29 3.41
CA VAL A 37 -4.30 -1.98 2.65
C VAL A 37 -4.52 -0.73 1.80
N ILE A 38 -5.62 -0.66 1.05
CA ILE A 38 -6.00 0.51 0.25
C ILE A 38 -6.11 1.75 1.14
N ALA A 39 -6.77 1.64 2.29
CA ALA A 39 -6.92 2.76 3.22
C ALA A 39 -5.58 3.24 3.80
N SER A 40 -4.70 2.32 4.21
CA SER A 40 -3.37 2.65 4.72
C SER A 40 -2.52 3.30 3.65
N LEU A 41 -2.53 2.78 2.42
CA LEU A 41 -1.75 3.32 1.31
C LEU A 41 -2.28 4.69 0.87
N ALA A 42 -3.60 4.87 0.78
CA ALA A 42 -4.24 6.15 0.48
C ALA A 42 -3.82 7.24 1.48
N LYS A 43 -3.86 6.92 2.78
CA LYS A 43 -3.40 7.84 3.83
C LYS A 43 -1.92 8.17 3.69
N TRP A 44 -1.09 7.18 3.38
CA TRP A 44 0.35 7.37 3.27
C TRP A 44 0.72 8.19 2.03
N LEU A 45 0.14 7.90 0.87
CA LEU A 45 0.37 8.64 -0.39
C LEU A 45 -0.41 9.96 -0.49
N ARG A 46 -1.34 10.23 0.43
CA ARG A 46 -2.25 11.38 0.41
C ARG A 46 -3.13 11.45 -0.85
N VAL A 47 -3.56 10.28 -1.34
CA VAL A 47 -4.51 10.16 -2.46
C VAL A 47 -5.85 9.57 -1.99
N SER A 48 -6.88 9.68 -2.81
CA SER A 48 -8.19 9.10 -2.49
C SER A 48 -8.17 7.57 -2.66
N LYS A 49 -8.93 6.85 -1.83
CA LYS A 49 -9.00 5.37 -1.87
C LYS A 49 -9.44 4.83 -3.23
N GLY A 50 -10.36 5.52 -3.91
CA GLY A 50 -10.88 5.12 -5.23
C GLY A 50 -9.84 5.18 -6.35
N ARG A 51 -8.70 5.86 -6.13
CA ARG A 51 -7.58 5.93 -7.07
C ARG A 51 -6.53 4.84 -6.82
N ILE A 52 -6.82 3.88 -5.96
CA ILE A 52 -5.92 2.78 -5.63
C ILE A 52 -6.64 1.47 -5.91
N ALA A 53 -6.04 0.66 -6.78
CA ALA A 53 -6.57 -0.65 -7.15
C ALA A 53 -5.52 -1.75 -6.93
N ILE A 54 -5.96 -2.89 -6.43
CA ILE A 54 -5.15 -4.12 -6.43
C ILE A 54 -5.36 -4.76 -7.80
N VAL A 55 -4.31 -4.84 -8.61
CA VAL A 55 -4.39 -5.44 -9.96
C VAL A 55 -3.89 -6.88 -9.98
N ALA A 56 -3.16 -7.31 -8.95
CA ALA A 56 -2.75 -8.71 -8.80
C ALA A 56 -2.50 -9.06 -7.33
N GLY A 57 -2.62 -10.36 -7.01
CA GLY A 57 -2.28 -10.90 -5.70
C GLY A 57 -3.34 -10.65 -4.61
N GLU A 58 -4.62 -10.60 -4.96
CA GLU A 58 -5.69 -10.35 -3.99
C GLU A 58 -5.70 -11.36 -2.82
N THR A 59 -5.41 -12.63 -3.08
CA THR A 59 -5.28 -13.69 -2.09
C THR A 59 -3.84 -13.89 -1.58
N SER A 60 -2.87 -13.20 -2.18
CA SER A 60 -1.45 -13.28 -1.83
C SER A 60 -1.03 -12.16 -0.88
N ARG A 61 0.05 -12.41 -0.14
CA ARG A 61 0.76 -11.37 0.63
C ARG A 61 1.53 -10.43 -0.29
N LEU A 62 1.96 -10.89 -1.46
CA LEU A 62 2.55 -10.04 -2.48
C LEU A 62 1.46 -9.49 -3.37
N LYS A 63 1.36 -8.16 -3.41
CA LYS A 63 0.34 -7.43 -4.16
C LYS A 63 0.99 -6.45 -5.14
N THR A 64 0.39 -6.37 -6.32
CA THR A 64 0.63 -5.32 -7.30
C THR A 64 -0.50 -4.33 -7.21
N ILE A 65 -0.15 -3.06 -7.03
CA ILE A 65 -1.08 -1.97 -6.82
C ILE A 65 -0.86 -0.93 -7.91
N VAL A 66 -1.96 -0.43 -8.47
CA VAL A 66 -1.95 0.76 -9.33
C VAL A 66 -2.50 1.93 -8.52
N VAL A 67 -1.85 3.09 -8.67
CA VAL A 67 -2.25 4.35 -8.05
C VAL A 67 -2.39 5.41 -9.13
N GLU A 68 -3.55 6.06 -9.18
CA GLU A 68 -3.80 7.17 -10.09
C GLU A 68 -3.54 8.51 -9.41
N PHE A 69 -2.74 9.36 -10.06
CA PHE A 69 -2.42 10.71 -9.60
C PHE A 69 -3.14 11.75 -10.45
N LYS A 70 -3.67 12.81 -9.83
CA LYS A 70 -4.44 13.85 -10.54
C LYS A 70 -3.53 14.90 -11.18
N SER A 71 -2.27 14.93 -10.77
CA SER A 71 -1.25 15.86 -11.27
C SER A 71 0.14 15.23 -11.18
N GLN A 72 1.07 15.79 -11.95
CA GLN A 72 2.48 15.41 -11.91
C GLN A 72 3.08 15.64 -10.52
N ASP A 73 2.67 16.68 -9.81
CA ASP A 73 3.17 16.98 -8.47
C ASP A 73 2.80 15.90 -7.44
N GLU A 74 1.56 15.38 -7.49
CA GLU A 74 1.18 14.25 -6.62
C GLU A 74 2.03 13.02 -6.92
N MET A 75 2.29 12.74 -8.21
CA MET A 75 3.11 11.61 -8.63
C MET A 75 4.57 11.77 -8.17
N ASN A 76 5.16 12.95 -8.35
CA ASN A 76 6.53 13.24 -7.94
C ASN A 76 6.69 13.14 -6.41
N ALA A 77 5.73 13.65 -5.65
CA ALA A 77 5.74 13.53 -4.19
C ALA A 77 5.64 12.07 -3.73
N ALA A 78 4.81 11.27 -4.40
CA ALA A 78 4.70 9.83 -4.14
C ALA A 78 5.99 9.09 -4.48
N ASP A 79 6.61 9.37 -5.64
CA ASP A 79 7.88 8.76 -6.06
C ASP A 79 9.01 9.08 -5.09
N ALA A 80 9.17 10.35 -4.70
CA ALA A 80 10.15 10.76 -3.70
C ALA A 80 9.95 10.01 -2.37
N LYS A 81 8.69 9.87 -1.95
CA LYS A 81 8.35 9.15 -0.72
C LYS A 81 8.66 7.65 -0.81
N LEU A 82 8.39 7.03 -1.96
CA LEU A 82 8.72 5.63 -2.21
C LEU A 82 10.23 5.41 -2.22
N ARG A 83 11.00 6.29 -2.87
CA ARG A 83 12.47 6.22 -2.88
C ARG A 83 13.05 6.26 -1.48
N ASN A 84 12.55 7.14 -0.61
CA ASN A 84 13.03 7.26 0.77
C ASN A 84 12.75 6.02 1.65
N GLU A 85 11.79 5.17 1.28
CA GLU A 85 11.46 3.95 2.04
C GLU A 85 12.05 2.67 1.43
N LEU A 86 12.49 2.74 0.17
CA LEU A 86 12.98 1.60 -0.61
C LEU A 86 14.50 1.64 -0.85
N LEU A 87 15.16 2.76 -0.58
CA LEU A 87 16.61 2.97 -0.64
C LEU A 87 17.13 3.37 0.74
#